data_AF-A0A8C5UF59-F1
#
_entry.id   AF-A0A8C5UF59-F1
#
_cell.length_a   1.000
_cell.length_b   1.000
_cell.length_c   1.000
_cell.angle_alpha   90.00
_cell.angle_beta   90.00
_cell.angle_gamma   90.00
#
_symmetry.space_group_name_H-M   'P 1'
#
loop_
_entity.id
_entity.type
_entity.pdbx_description
1 polymer ?
#
loop_
_entity_poly.entity_id
_entity_poly.type
_entity_poly.pdbx_seq_one_letter_code
_entity_poly.pdbx_strand_id
1 'polypeptide(L)'
;MCSTDKTSVLLHCFILFSSRSALAAAILATTLTGRTVAIPQPRQQSLSASDSTSLEQECFEPYATIIFKYLIRGITDVSVRAAQAWENITKEKFRELERENWSLKKAYQAVVQQFEGTKQHIEEQQLKLKKLEKENKRLKEAAENSHKEVTELISLRQQAQELVDENDALKMTVHRLNVELSRYQTKFRSLSKEEVRILVIKLDVKSLSPLLLAYEDRIREKEDFILEHEEDMKNFKARVEELVKENEDLHEQLNKNNLITPTEWQQLQTQAKLVLEENGLLMEQLEIQQAKAKDSHRQHVQEASKLTQQILILEGKKQSQEEEIAEYQKQIEALCSTCEELKAKMDSRITAEEHLALVNDLKSCLQQEQEKKCCEEEEVMGKIASLQAENKKLLLEKNNFMADKKILETEMEMTQKTNRRLKKKIGLLQLQLEEAMEKEVSAHHYLTNLIALVEKIAKERDHLVFLARYLEKENHSVLKEIIEGSLHFRRLEEKVKVYTKKAAGKLGDISLKMTEQEKVFAGKTSQYEQEKKHLQRLLQDKQETLNEMLEQNRKTEGELEIMWESTAKENRRMRELLHKSLKENNMWHAVIVHEPHLDESSQKHLVYGHDFSYCDVKTSSHTKNEIQQESQ
;
A
#
# COMPACT_ATOMS: atom_id res chain seq x y z
N MET A 1 -20.07 58.80 -28.57
CA MET A 1 -19.49 57.45 -28.41
C MET A 1 -20.62 56.48 -28.10
N CYS A 2 -20.52 55.18 -28.40
CA CYS A 2 -21.71 54.33 -28.55
C CYS A 2 -21.54 52.89 -28.03
N SER A 3 -22.63 52.33 -27.49
CA SER A 3 -22.97 50.90 -27.42
C SER A 3 -22.06 49.95 -26.62
N THR A 4 -22.30 49.84 -25.30
CA THR A 4 -21.82 48.71 -24.47
C THR A 4 -22.87 48.04 -23.56
N ASP A 5 -24.06 48.62 -23.32
CA ASP A 5 -24.98 48.13 -22.26
C ASP A 5 -26.02 47.07 -22.67
N LYS A 6 -26.08 46.66 -23.94
CA LYS A 6 -27.14 45.72 -24.41
C LYS A 6 -26.82 44.23 -24.25
N THR A 7 -25.59 43.87 -23.85
CA THR A 7 -25.14 42.47 -23.74
C THR A 7 -25.44 41.85 -22.38
N SER A 8 -25.34 42.61 -21.28
CA SER A 8 -25.49 42.07 -19.91
C SER A 8 -26.90 41.52 -19.62
N VAL A 9 -27.95 42.21 -20.09
CA VAL A 9 -29.34 41.83 -19.82
C VAL A 9 -29.72 40.54 -20.55
N LEU A 10 -29.24 40.36 -21.79
CA LEU A 10 -29.55 39.17 -22.60
C LEU A 10 -28.93 37.89 -22.02
N LEU A 11 -27.73 37.97 -21.44
CA LEU A 11 -27.06 36.80 -20.83
C LEU A 11 -27.84 36.28 -19.62
N HIS A 12 -28.37 37.18 -18.78
CA HIS A 12 -29.13 36.81 -17.58
C HIS A 12 -30.52 36.24 -17.90
N CYS A 13 -31.15 36.67 -19.00
CA CYS A 13 -32.38 36.05 -19.51
C CYS A 13 -32.16 34.64 -20.07
N PHE A 14 -31.03 34.37 -20.73
CA PHE A 14 -30.77 33.07 -21.36
C PHE A 14 -30.66 31.93 -20.33
N ILE A 15 -29.97 32.17 -19.21
CA ILE A 15 -29.77 31.16 -18.14
C ILE A 15 -31.10 30.82 -17.44
N LEU A 16 -32.00 31.79 -17.29
CA LEU A 16 -33.33 31.59 -16.67
C LEU A 16 -34.33 30.88 -17.60
N PHE A 17 -34.16 30.95 -18.93
CA PHE A 17 -35.04 30.24 -19.87
C PHE A 17 -34.67 28.75 -20.06
N SER A 18 -33.38 28.43 -20.24
CA SER A 18 -32.94 27.04 -20.45
C SER A 18 -33.36 26.09 -19.31
N SER A 19 -33.29 26.56 -18.07
CA SER A 19 -33.60 25.79 -16.86
C SER A 19 -35.08 25.37 -16.76
N ARG A 20 -36.01 26.11 -17.40
CA ARG A 20 -37.45 25.78 -17.37
C ARG A 20 -37.88 24.89 -18.54
N SER A 21 -37.15 24.90 -19.65
CA SER A 21 -37.44 24.04 -20.80
C SER A 21 -37.20 22.56 -20.51
N ALA A 22 -36.16 22.22 -19.73
CA ALA A 22 -35.77 20.83 -19.46
C ALA A 22 -36.85 20.05 -18.67
N LEU A 23 -37.45 20.67 -17.64
CA LEU A 23 -38.49 20.05 -16.83
C LEU A 23 -39.79 19.84 -17.63
N ALA A 24 -40.19 20.84 -18.44
CA ALA A 24 -41.34 20.72 -19.32
C ALA A 24 -41.15 19.64 -20.40
N ALA A 25 -39.96 19.55 -20.99
CA ALA A 25 -39.62 18.49 -21.94
C ALA A 25 -39.65 17.09 -21.30
N ALA A 26 -39.16 16.93 -20.06
CA ALA A 26 -39.23 15.66 -19.34
C ALA A 26 -40.67 15.20 -19.05
N ILE A 27 -41.57 16.14 -18.70
CA ILE A 27 -42.99 15.87 -18.44
C ILE A 27 -43.73 15.54 -19.76
N LEU A 28 -43.39 16.17 -20.88
CA LEU A 28 -43.97 15.86 -22.19
C LEU A 28 -43.43 14.52 -22.77
N ALA A 29 -42.15 14.20 -22.58
CA ALA A 29 -41.57 12.93 -23.02
C ALA A 29 -42.12 11.72 -22.23
N THR A 30 -42.40 11.88 -20.94
CA THR A 30 -42.98 10.82 -20.10
C THR A 30 -44.48 10.60 -20.33
N THR A 31 -45.22 11.62 -20.76
CA THR A 31 -46.67 11.49 -21.08
C THR A 31 -46.94 10.90 -22.48
N LEU A 32 -46.02 11.05 -23.44
CA LEU A 32 -46.18 10.54 -24.81
C LEU A 32 -45.81 9.06 -25.02
N THR A 33 -45.22 8.38 -24.03
CA THR A 33 -44.68 7.02 -24.20
C THR A 33 -45.61 5.87 -23.76
N GLY A 34 -46.79 6.17 -23.20
CA GLY A 34 -47.96 5.26 -23.16
C GLY A 34 -47.77 3.89 -22.50
N ARG A 35 -46.77 3.72 -21.63
CA ARG A 35 -46.43 2.42 -21.01
C ARG A 35 -46.89 2.34 -19.56
N THR A 36 -48.03 1.68 -19.36
CA THR A 36 -48.57 1.30 -18.04
C THR A 36 -47.66 0.29 -17.35
N VAL A 37 -46.69 0.77 -16.55
CA VAL A 37 -45.92 -0.10 -15.64
C VAL A 37 -46.79 -0.41 -14.43
N ALA A 38 -47.44 -1.58 -14.46
CA ALA A 38 -48.25 -2.05 -13.32
C ALA A 38 -47.36 -2.31 -12.11
N ILE A 39 -47.73 -1.74 -10.95
CA ILE A 39 -47.07 -2.02 -9.67
C ILE A 39 -47.48 -3.44 -9.22
N PRO A 40 -46.56 -4.40 -9.07
CA PRO A 40 -46.91 -5.72 -8.57
C PRO A 40 -47.20 -5.65 -7.07
N GLN A 41 -48.34 -6.20 -6.65
CA GLN A 41 -48.66 -6.37 -5.22
C GLN A 41 -47.66 -7.34 -4.55
N PRO A 42 -47.32 -7.14 -3.26
CA PRO A 42 -46.53 -8.11 -2.51
C PRO A 42 -47.35 -9.39 -2.31
N ARG A 43 -46.99 -10.46 -3.03
CA ARG A 43 -47.51 -11.81 -2.75
C ARG A 43 -47.01 -12.25 -1.38
N GLN A 44 -47.93 -12.67 -0.52
CA GLN A 44 -47.59 -13.44 0.68
C GLN A 44 -46.91 -14.75 0.26
N GLN A 45 -45.66 -14.96 0.68
CA GLN A 45 -45.03 -16.27 0.58
C GLN A 45 -45.33 -17.06 1.85
N SER A 46 -46.21 -18.05 1.70
CA SER A 46 -46.41 -19.09 2.71
C SER A 46 -45.16 -19.97 2.80
N LEU A 47 -44.51 -19.99 3.97
CA LEU A 47 -43.47 -20.97 4.27
C LEU A 47 -44.10 -22.35 4.48
N SER A 48 -44.02 -23.21 3.47
CA SER A 48 -44.34 -24.63 3.59
C SER A 48 -43.21 -25.38 4.32
N ALA A 49 -43.58 -26.34 5.17
CA ALA A 49 -42.63 -27.22 5.85
C ALA A 49 -42.13 -28.36 4.94
N SER A 50 -41.08 -29.07 5.41
CA SER A 50 -40.47 -30.27 4.82
C SER A 50 -39.67 -29.99 3.52
N ASP A 51 -38.50 -30.58 3.28
CA ASP A 51 -38.16 -32.00 3.44
C ASP A 51 -36.78 -32.29 4.06
N SER A 52 -36.65 -33.50 4.59
CA SER A 52 -35.41 -34.06 5.15
C SER A 52 -34.81 -35.13 4.23
N THR A 53 -33.64 -34.88 3.66
CA THR A 53 -32.87 -35.90 2.93
C THR A 53 -31.91 -36.62 3.86
N SER A 54 -32.34 -37.76 4.40
CA SER A 54 -31.48 -38.73 5.05
C SER A 54 -30.58 -39.44 4.02
N LEU A 55 -29.28 -39.50 4.29
CA LEU A 55 -28.37 -40.46 3.65
C LEU A 55 -28.02 -41.53 4.69
N GLU A 56 -28.35 -42.77 4.37
CA GLU A 56 -27.98 -43.94 5.16
C GLU A 56 -26.54 -44.34 4.87
N GLN A 57 -25.78 -44.68 5.92
CA GLN A 57 -24.63 -45.58 5.80
C GLN A 57 -24.46 -46.36 7.11
N GLU A 58 -24.22 -47.67 6.99
CA GLU A 58 -24.49 -48.62 8.07
C GLU A 58 -23.34 -48.78 9.10
N CYS A 59 -23.73 -49.30 10.27
CA CYS A 59 -22.89 -49.98 11.29
C CYS A 59 -21.74 -49.20 11.94
N PHE A 60 -21.85 -48.92 13.24
CA PHE A 60 -21.15 -49.67 14.31
C PHE A 60 -21.59 -49.25 15.74
N GLU A 61 -21.72 -50.25 16.62
CA GLU A 61 -21.84 -50.22 18.10
C GLU A 61 -23.01 -49.46 18.82
N PRO A 62 -23.43 -49.90 20.04
CA PRO A 62 -24.64 -49.37 20.69
C PRO A 62 -24.45 -48.11 21.54
N TYR A 63 -23.22 -47.78 21.95
CA TYR A 63 -22.97 -46.71 22.94
C TYR A 63 -22.95 -45.29 22.34
N ALA A 64 -22.60 -45.13 21.06
CA ALA A 64 -22.49 -43.82 20.41
C ALA A 64 -23.85 -43.09 20.29
N THR A 65 -24.92 -43.85 19.99
CA THR A 65 -26.27 -43.33 19.68
C THR A 65 -26.85 -42.46 20.79
N ILE A 66 -26.58 -42.79 22.05
CA ILE A 66 -27.08 -42.02 23.21
C ILE A 66 -26.41 -40.64 23.26
N ILE A 67 -25.07 -40.60 23.20
CA ILE A 67 -24.30 -39.35 23.27
C ILE A 67 -24.62 -38.46 22.07
N PHE A 68 -24.67 -39.01 20.85
CA PHE A 68 -25.06 -38.24 19.66
C PHE A 68 -26.48 -37.66 19.77
N LYS A 69 -27.44 -38.41 20.32
CA LYS A 69 -28.81 -37.93 20.53
C LYS A 69 -28.90 -36.79 21.56
N TYR A 70 -28.09 -36.83 22.64
CA TYR A 70 -28.00 -35.72 23.59
C TYR A 70 -27.27 -34.50 22.99
N LEU A 71 -26.18 -34.71 22.24
CA LEU A 71 -25.40 -33.64 21.62
C LEU A 71 -26.20 -32.92 20.53
N ILE A 72 -26.84 -33.65 19.61
CA ILE A 72 -27.75 -33.07 18.60
C ILE A 72 -28.88 -32.31 19.29
N ARG A 73 -29.51 -32.89 20.32
CA ARG A 73 -30.60 -32.20 21.04
C ARG A 73 -30.12 -30.90 21.69
N GLY A 74 -28.94 -30.89 22.29
CA GLY A 74 -28.32 -29.68 22.86
C GLY A 74 -28.04 -28.62 21.79
N ILE A 75 -27.49 -29.01 20.63
CA ILE A 75 -27.24 -28.11 19.50
C ILE A 75 -28.55 -27.53 18.96
N THR A 76 -29.60 -28.36 18.80
CA THR A 76 -30.92 -27.86 18.35
C THR A 76 -31.56 -26.93 19.37
N ASP A 77 -31.44 -27.21 20.67
CA ASP A 77 -32.02 -26.40 21.75
C ASP A 77 -31.30 -25.04 21.90
N VAL A 78 -29.97 -25.01 21.71
CA VAL A 78 -29.19 -23.76 21.58
C VAL A 78 -29.58 -23.00 20.30
N SER A 79 -29.73 -23.69 19.16
CA SER A 79 -30.11 -23.06 17.89
C SER A 79 -31.53 -22.48 17.93
N VAL A 80 -32.49 -23.17 18.57
CA VAL A 80 -33.87 -22.68 18.75
C VAL A 80 -33.90 -21.49 19.70
N ARG A 81 -33.17 -21.51 20.82
CA ARG A 81 -33.04 -20.33 21.69
C ARG A 81 -32.38 -19.15 20.99
N ALA A 82 -31.36 -19.39 20.16
CA ALA A 82 -30.74 -18.34 19.35
C ALA A 82 -31.73 -17.76 18.34
N ALA A 83 -32.48 -18.60 17.61
CA ALA A 83 -33.50 -18.15 16.66
C ALA A 83 -34.61 -17.34 17.35
N GLN A 84 -35.11 -17.79 18.51
CA GLN A 84 -36.09 -17.05 19.31
C GLN A 84 -35.53 -15.73 19.86
N ALA A 85 -34.25 -15.68 20.25
CA ALA A 85 -33.60 -14.43 20.67
C ALA A 85 -33.52 -13.43 19.52
N TRP A 86 -33.07 -13.87 18.33
CA TRP A 86 -33.07 -13.05 17.11
C TRP A 86 -34.48 -12.57 16.74
N GLU A 87 -35.48 -13.46 16.76
CA GLU A 87 -36.87 -13.14 16.46
C GLU A 87 -37.41 -12.07 17.43
N ASN A 88 -37.17 -12.22 18.73
CA ASN A 88 -37.56 -11.26 19.75
C ASN A 88 -36.85 -9.91 19.59
N ILE A 89 -35.56 -9.90 19.23
CA ILE A 89 -34.81 -8.66 18.91
C ILE A 89 -35.40 -7.96 17.67
N THR A 90 -35.77 -8.70 16.61
CA THR A 90 -36.45 -8.10 15.46
C THR A 90 -37.85 -7.59 15.79
N LYS A 91 -38.61 -8.28 16.65
CA LYS A 91 -39.93 -7.83 17.12
C LYS A 91 -39.82 -6.55 17.95
N GLU A 92 -38.83 -6.43 18.84
CA GLU A 92 -38.67 -5.19 19.61
C GLU A 92 -38.20 -4.03 18.73
N LYS A 93 -37.25 -4.26 17.81
CA LYS A 93 -36.87 -3.23 16.81
C LYS A 93 -38.04 -2.78 15.94
N PHE A 94 -38.98 -3.68 15.63
CA PHE A 94 -40.20 -3.31 14.94
C PHE A 94 -41.10 -2.42 15.82
N ARG A 95 -41.28 -2.76 17.10
CA ARG A 95 -42.01 -1.91 18.07
C ARG A 95 -41.32 -0.57 18.34
N GLU A 96 -39.99 -0.50 18.26
CA GLU A 96 -39.22 0.75 18.29
C GLU A 96 -39.56 1.62 17.08
N LEU A 97 -39.48 1.07 15.87
CA LEU A 97 -39.86 1.77 14.64
C LEU A 97 -41.34 2.19 14.61
N GLU A 98 -42.25 1.39 15.15
CA GLU A 98 -43.67 1.78 15.31
C GLU A 98 -43.83 2.98 16.27
N ARG A 99 -43.11 2.98 17.40
CA ARG A 99 -43.11 4.08 18.38
C ARG A 99 -42.51 5.36 17.78
N GLU A 100 -41.42 5.26 17.03
CA GLU A 100 -40.77 6.37 16.34
C GLU A 100 -41.62 6.92 15.19
N ASN A 101 -42.23 6.06 14.38
CA ASN A 101 -43.10 6.50 13.29
C ASN A 101 -44.39 7.15 13.82
N TRP A 102 -44.92 6.68 14.95
CA TRP A 102 -46.03 7.35 15.65
C TRP A 102 -45.63 8.73 16.20
N SER A 103 -44.47 8.85 16.86
CA SER A 103 -44.02 10.14 17.41
C SER A 103 -43.67 11.14 16.30
N LEU A 104 -43.03 10.68 15.21
CA LEU A 104 -42.74 11.46 14.02
C LEU A 104 -44.03 11.92 13.32
N LYS A 105 -45.03 11.05 13.17
CA LYS A 105 -46.35 11.42 12.61
C LYS A 105 -47.06 12.48 13.46
N LYS A 106 -46.96 12.37 14.80
CA LYS A 106 -47.51 13.37 15.73
C LYS A 106 -46.76 14.71 15.63
N ALA A 107 -45.43 14.69 15.51
CA ALA A 107 -44.61 15.88 15.31
C ALA A 107 -44.93 16.55 13.96
N TYR A 108 -45.01 15.78 12.88
CA TYR A 108 -45.43 16.27 11.56
C TYR A 108 -46.80 16.95 11.61
N GLN A 109 -47.79 16.34 12.28
CA GLN A 109 -49.12 16.93 12.42
C GLN A 109 -49.11 18.25 13.22
N ALA A 110 -48.26 18.38 14.24
CA ALA A 110 -48.08 19.64 14.96
C ALA A 110 -47.40 20.72 14.10
N VAL A 111 -46.42 20.35 13.27
CA VAL A 111 -45.78 21.27 12.30
C VAL A 111 -46.79 21.76 11.24
N VAL A 112 -47.66 20.88 10.74
CA VAL A 112 -48.75 21.27 9.83
C VAL A 112 -49.70 22.29 10.49
N GLN A 113 -50.10 22.07 11.74
CA GLN A 113 -50.94 23.01 12.48
C GLN A 113 -50.26 24.39 12.68
N GLN A 114 -48.95 24.43 12.95
CA GLN A 114 -48.21 25.70 13.01
C GLN A 114 -48.06 26.37 11.63
N PHE A 115 -47.91 25.59 10.56
CA PHE A 115 -47.90 26.12 9.18
C PHE A 115 -49.26 26.73 8.80
N GLU A 116 -50.37 26.09 9.18
CA GLU A 116 -51.72 26.62 8.96
C GLU A 116 -51.96 27.91 9.75
N GLY A 117 -51.57 27.97 11.03
CA GLY A 117 -51.68 29.18 11.85
C GLY A 117 -50.80 30.35 11.36
N THR A 118 -49.55 30.08 10.96
CA THR A 118 -48.66 31.10 10.39
C THR A 118 -49.15 31.60 9.04
N LYS A 119 -49.69 30.72 8.18
CA LYS A 119 -50.37 31.11 6.94
C LYS A 119 -51.54 32.06 7.20
N GLN A 120 -52.43 31.75 8.15
CA GLN A 120 -53.55 32.63 8.52
C GLN A 120 -53.05 34.01 8.97
N HIS A 121 -52.00 34.06 9.80
CA HIS A 121 -51.43 35.33 10.24
C HIS A 121 -50.83 36.16 9.10
N ILE A 122 -50.20 35.52 8.10
CA ILE A 122 -49.71 36.20 6.88
C ILE A 122 -50.89 36.77 6.07
N GLU A 123 -51.99 36.03 5.92
CA GLU A 123 -53.20 36.50 5.23
C GLU A 123 -53.84 37.70 5.96
N GLU A 124 -53.88 37.69 7.30
CA GLU A 124 -54.28 38.87 8.09
C GLU A 124 -53.36 40.08 7.88
N GLN A 125 -52.04 39.89 7.89
CA GLN A 125 -51.09 40.98 7.69
C GLN A 125 -51.22 41.59 6.28
N GLN A 126 -51.42 40.76 5.25
CA GLN A 126 -51.71 41.23 3.89
C GLN A 126 -53.04 42.03 3.83
N LEU A 127 -54.06 41.63 4.59
CA LEU A 127 -55.32 42.38 4.70
C LEU A 127 -55.15 43.71 5.45
N LYS A 128 -54.28 43.77 6.47
CA LYS A 128 -53.91 45.01 7.18
C LYS A 128 -53.13 45.96 6.26
N LEU A 129 -52.13 45.48 5.53
CA LEU A 129 -51.38 46.27 4.55
C LEU A 129 -52.29 46.85 3.45
N LYS A 130 -53.17 46.04 2.85
CA LYS A 130 -54.15 46.49 1.84
C LYS A 130 -55.18 47.52 2.35
N LYS A 131 -55.34 47.68 3.66
CA LYS A 131 -56.12 48.79 4.27
C LYS A 131 -55.25 50.04 4.37
N LEU A 132 -54.06 49.93 4.95
CA LEU A 132 -53.10 51.03 5.09
C LEU A 132 -52.65 51.63 3.74
N GLU A 133 -52.55 50.83 2.68
CA GLU A 133 -52.29 51.31 1.31
C GLU A 133 -53.42 52.21 0.77
N LYS A 134 -54.68 51.86 1.05
CA LYS A 134 -55.85 52.65 0.64
C LYS A 134 -55.99 53.93 1.46
N GLU A 135 -55.62 53.86 2.73
CA GLU A 135 -55.59 54.99 3.65
C GLU A 135 -54.48 55.99 3.28
N ASN A 136 -53.26 55.52 3.02
CA ASN A 136 -52.17 56.34 2.50
C ASN A 136 -52.51 57.03 1.17
N LYS A 137 -53.22 56.35 0.26
CA LYS A 137 -53.70 56.98 -0.98
C LYS A 137 -54.66 58.14 -0.70
N ARG A 138 -55.66 57.95 0.16
CA ARG A 138 -56.59 59.01 0.58
C ARG A 138 -55.88 60.17 1.27
N LEU A 139 -54.91 59.89 2.15
CA LEU A 139 -54.11 60.92 2.82
C LEU A 139 -53.24 61.71 1.83
N LYS A 140 -52.68 61.04 0.81
CA LYS A 140 -51.89 61.67 -0.25
C LYS A 140 -52.77 62.52 -1.18
N GLU A 141 -53.95 62.03 -1.55
CA GLU A 141 -54.97 62.78 -2.32
C GLU A 141 -55.45 64.01 -1.53
N ALA A 142 -55.65 63.91 -0.21
CA ALA A 142 -55.99 65.04 0.65
C ALA A 142 -54.84 66.06 0.74
N ALA A 143 -53.59 65.60 0.90
CA ALA A 143 -52.41 66.47 0.94
C ALA A 143 -52.14 67.17 -0.40
N GLU A 144 -52.38 66.50 -1.53
CA GLU A 144 -52.27 67.10 -2.87
C GLU A 144 -53.40 68.11 -3.16
N ASN A 145 -54.52 68.05 -2.45
CA ASN A 145 -55.56 69.07 -2.50
C ASN A 145 -55.25 70.25 -1.58
N SER A 146 -54.87 70.03 -0.31
CA SER A 146 -54.48 71.13 0.58
C SER A 146 -53.22 71.87 0.11
N HIS A 147 -52.33 71.22 -0.66
CA HIS A 147 -51.20 71.92 -1.27
C HIS A 147 -51.65 72.96 -2.31
N LYS A 148 -52.78 72.76 -3.00
CA LYS A 148 -53.39 73.74 -3.93
C LYS A 148 -53.95 74.93 -3.16
N GLU A 149 -54.71 74.66 -2.10
CA GLU A 149 -55.22 75.68 -1.16
C GLU A 149 -54.06 76.53 -0.59
N VAL A 150 -52.94 75.90 -0.24
CA VAL A 150 -51.72 76.61 0.20
C VAL A 150 -51.12 77.47 -0.92
N THR A 151 -51.06 77.02 -2.18
CA THR A 151 -50.59 77.87 -3.28
C THR A 151 -51.53 79.06 -3.56
N GLU A 152 -52.83 78.87 -3.43
CA GLU A 152 -53.83 79.95 -3.55
C GLU A 152 -53.66 80.97 -2.41
N LEU A 153 -53.54 80.50 -1.16
CA LEU A 153 -53.26 81.35 0.01
C LEU A 153 -51.94 82.12 -0.09
N ILE A 154 -50.89 81.54 -0.68
CA ILE A 154 -49.63 82.25 -0.94
C ILE A 154 -49.85 83.37 -1.97
N SER A 155 -50.60 83.13 -3.05
CA SER A 155 -50.89 84.17 -4.05
C SER A 155 -51.72 85.32 -3.48
N LEU A 156 -52.75 85.02 -2.67
CA LEU A 156 -53.57 86.02 -1.97
C LEU A 156 -52.75 86.81 -0.94
N ARG A 157 -51.83 86.16 -0.24
CA ARG A 157 -50.92 86.83 0.71
C ARG A 157 -49.95 87.78 0.02
N GLN A 158 -49.47 87.42 -1.18
CA GLN A 158 -48.61 88.31 -1.96
C GLN A 158 -49.39 89.52 -2.48
N GLN A 159 -50.59 89.31 -3.02
CA GLN A 159 -51.48 90.42 -3.44
C GLN A 159 -51.83 91.36 -2.27
N ALA A 160 -52.03 90.81 -1.06
CA ALA A 160 -52.25 91.61 0.14
C ALA A 160 -51.02 92.44 0.57
N GLN A 161 -49.80 91.93 0.33
CA GLN A 161 -48.56 92.69 0.58
C GLN A 161 -48.38 93.82 -0.44
N GLU A 162 -48.65 93.55 -1.73
CA GLU A 162 -48.58 94.57 -2.79
C GLU A 162 -49.52 95.76 -2.48
N LEU A 163 -50.73 95.48 -1.98
CA LEU A 163 -51.67 96.51 -1.51
C LEU A 163 -51.20 97.27 -0.24
N VAL A 164 -50.38 96.66 0.62
CA VAL A 164 -49.76 97.35 1.78
C VAL A 164 -48.65 98.28 1.31
N ASP A 165 -47.81 97.82 0.39
CA ASP A 165 -46.70 98.61 -0.17
C ASP A 165 -47.23 99.82 -0.97
N GLU A 166 -48.32 99.65 -1.73
CA GLU A 166 -49.06 100.76 -2.36
C GLU A 166 -49.64 101.73 -1.31
N ASN A 167 -50.18 101.22 -0.20
CA ASN A 167 -50.76 102.04 0.88
C ASN A 167 -49.68 102.89 1.57
N ASP A 168 -48.49 102.34 1.80
CA ASP A 168 -47.36 103.07 2.37
C ASP A 168 -46.75 104.08 1.38
N ALA A 169 -46.70 103.75 0.08
CA ALA A 169 -46.38 104.73 -0.96
C ALA A 169 -47.38 105.90 -0.96
N LEU A 170 -48.68 105.62 -0.85
CA LEU A 170 -49.73 106.63 -0.72
C LEU A 170 -49.55 107.48 0.55
N LYS A 171 -49.30 106.88 1.73
CA LYS A 171 -48.99 107.62 2.97
C LYS A 171 -47.81 108.57 2.78
N MET A 172 -46.74 108.14 2.10
CA MET A 172 -45.59 108.99 1.81
C MET A 172 -45.93 110.15 0.86
N THR A 173 -46.83 109.97 -0.12
CA THR A 173 -47.32 111.09 -0.94
C THR A 173 -48.20 112.06 -0.13
N VAL A 174 -49.09 111.56 0.72
CA VAL A 174 -49.95 112.37 1.60
C VAL A 174 -49.12 113.15 2.61
N HIS A 175 -48.09 112.54 3.21
CA HIS A 175 -47.16 113.23 4.11
C HIS A 175 -46.42 114.35 3.40
N ARG A 176 -45.90 114.11 2.19
CA ARG A 176 -45.26 115.14 1.36
C ARG A 176 -46.21 116.30 1.05
N LEU A 177 -47.47 116.02 0.70
CA LEU A 177 -48.48 117.04 0.43
C LEU A 177 -48.87 117.83 1.69
N ASN A 178 -48.96 117.18 2.86
CA ASN A 178 -49.22 117.85 4.14
C ASN A 178 -48.06 118.74 4.59
N VAL A 179 -46.81 118.36 4.32
CA VAL A 179 -45.64 119.24 4.52
C VAL A 179 -45.72 120.47 3.64
N GLU A 180 -46.08 120.34 2.35
CA GLU A 180 -46.30 121.51 1.49
C GLU A 180 -47.50 122.36 1.94
N LEU A 181 -48.63 121.75 2.32
CA LEU A 181 -49.79 122.46 2.86
C LEU A 181 -49.43 123.28 4.11
N SER A 182 -48.59 122.72 5.00
CA SER A 182 -48.09 123.42 6.19
C SER A 182 -47.18 124.60 5.84
N ARG A 183 -46.37 124.48 4.76
CA ARG A 183 -45.53 125.55 4.18
C ARG A 183 -46.35 126.64 3.46
N TYR A 184 -47.58 126.37 3.05
CA TYR A 184 -48.53 127.38 2.55
C TYR A 184 -49.29 128.06 3.70
N GLN A 185 -49.77 127.31 4.69
CA GLN A 185 -50.53 127.86 5.83
C GLN A 185 -49.72 128.82 6.71
N THR A 186 -48.40 128.66 6.78
CA THR A 186 -47.50 129.50 7.60
C THR A 186 -47.30 130.94 7.10
N LYS A 187 -48.03 131.41 6.09
CA LYS A 187 -47.74 132.68 5.38
C LYS A 187 -48.68 133.93 5.62
N PHE A 188 -49.73 134.00 6.49
CA PHE A 188 -50.76 135.14 6.53
C PHE A 188 -51.61 135.52 7.90
N ARG A 189 -51.75 136.81 8.48
CA ARG A 189 -52.67 137.41 9.67
C ARG A 189 -52.64 138.98 10.25
N SER A 190 -53.55 139.55 11.18
CA SER A 190 -53.68 141.00 11.87
C SER A 190 -54.79 141.26 13.07
N LEU A 191 -55.24 142.35 13.87
CA LEU A 191 -55.00 143.81 14.46
C LEU A 191 -56.01 144.42 15.66
N SER A 192 -56.06 145.73 16.21
CA SER A 192 -56.81 146.30 17.50
C SER A 192 -57.31 147.87 17.76
N LYS A 193 -57.82 148.43 18.97
CA LYS A 193 -58.59 149.80 19.27
C LYS A 193 -58.84 150.48 20.77
N GLU A 194 -59.47 151.73 20.98
CA GLU A 194 -60.20 152.56 22.15
C GLU A 194 -59.58 153.60 23.26
N GLU A 195 -60.15 154.57 24.16
CA GLU A 195 -61.46 155.19 24.78
C GLU A 195 -61.40 156.67 25.56
N VAL A 196 -62.40 157.27 26.38
CA VAL A 196 -62.59 158.77 26.88
C VAL A 196 -63.07 159.25 28.40
N ARG A 197 -63.78 160.44 28.74
CA ARG A 197 -63.88 161.27 30.10
C ARG A 197 -65.16 162.12 30.71
N ILE A 198 -65.10 163.37 31.37
CA ILE A 198 -65.88 163.94 32.62
C ILE A 198 -66.40 165.51 32.77
N LEU A 199 -67.12 166.03 33.89
CA LEU A 199 -67.87 167.37 34.21
C LEU A 199 -67.80 167.98 35.74
N VAL A 200 -68.43 169.02 36.47
CA VAL A 200 -69.32 170.33 36.50
C VAL A 200 -69.47 170.96 38.02
N ILE A 201 -70.03 172.07 38.71
CA ILE A 201 -71.02 173.31 38.77
C ILE A 201 -70.57 174.52 39.79
N LYS A 202 -71.16 175.61 40.50
CA LYS A 202 -72.43 176.32 41.12
C LYS A 202 -72.32 177.91 41.46
N LEU A 203 -73.38 178.69 41.92
CA LEU A 203 -73.39 180.15 42.47
C LEU A 203 -74.60 180.66 43.43
N ASP A 204 -74.71 181.94 43.97
CA ASP A 204 -75.66 182.55 45.06
C ASP A 204 -75.79 184.17 45.11
N VAL A 205 -76.49 185.13 45.87
CA VAL A 205 -77.35 185.51 47.13
C VAL A 205 -78.24 186.88 46.93
N LYS A 206 -78.92 187.82 47.74
CA LYS A 206 -79.37 188.30 49.16
C LYS A 206 -80.48 189.52 49.21
N SER A 207 -81.03 190.09 50.36
CA SER A 207 -82.21 191.11 50.54
C SER A 207 -82.21 192.34 51.63
N LEU A 208 -83.30 193.19 51.91
CA LEU A 208 -83.34 194.52 52.73
C LEU A 208 -84.49 195.07 53.77
N SER A 209 -85.11 196.33 53.76
CA SER A 209 -85.67 197.15 54.98
C SER A 209 -87.10 197.96 55.09
N PRO A 210 -87.31 199.29 55.53
CA PRO A 210 -88.56 199.96 56.09
C PRO A 210 -89.42 199.41 57.25
N LEU A 211 -89.12 199.74 58.52
CA LEU A 211 -89.60 199.00 59.71
C LEU A 211 -91.05 199.23 60.20
N LEU A 212 -91.52 200.48 60.39
CA LEU A 212 -92.89 200.70 60.91
C LEU A 212 -93.94 200.48 59.82
N LEU A 213 -93.59 200.79 58.56
CA LEU A 213 -94.29 200.29 57.38
C LEU A 213 -94.31 198.75 57.42
N ALA A 214 -93.16 198.08 57.54
CA ALA A 214 -93.06 196.62 57.75
C ALA A 214 -93.49 196.11 59.16
N TYR A 215 -94.33 196.87 59.87
CA TYR A 215 -95.21 196.34 60.91
C TYR A 215 -96.67 196.39 60.46
N GLU A 216 -97.13 197.44 59.77
CA GLU A 216 -98.45 197.45 59.10
C GLU A 216 -98.49 196.54 57.87
N ASP A 217 -97.50 196.63 56.98
CA ASP A 217 -97.30 195.71 55.85
C ASP A 217 -97.13 194.29 56.37
N ARG A 218 -96.44 194.07 57.50
CA ARG A 218 -96.30 192.74 58.11
C ARG A 218 -97.57 192.23 58.79
N ILE A 219 -98.51 193.12 59.15
CA ILE A 219 -99.86 192.74 59.57
C ILE A 219 -100.69 192.38 58.34
N ARG A 220 -100.67 193.21 57.28
CA ARG A 220 -101.31 192.91 55.98
C ARG A 220 -100.80 191.60 55.38
N GLU A 221 -99.48 191.40 55.26
CA GLU A 221 -98.81 190.15 54.89
C GLU A 221 -99.17 188.97 55.81
N LYS A 222 -99.70 189.19 57.02
CA LYS A 222 -100.16 188.10 57.89
C LYS A 222 -101.65 187.84 57.70
N GLU A 223 -102.46 188.85 57.43
CA GLU A 223 -103.86 188.73 57.02
C GLU A 223 -103.96 188.08 55.63
N ASP A 224 -103.17 188.53 54.65
CA ASP A 224 -103.04 187.94 53.31
C ASP A 224 -102.57 186.48 53.36
N PHE A 225 -101.59 186.16 54.21
CA PHE A 225 -101.08 184.78 54.39
C PHE A 225 -102.06 183.90 55.18
N ILE A 226 -102.93 184.47 56.00
CA ILE A 226 -104.08 183.77 56.61
C ILE A 226 -105.13 183.49 55.53
N LEU A 227 -105.44 184.46 54.65
CA LEU A 227 -106.38 184.26 53.53
C LEU A 227 -105.85 183.23 52.53
N GLU A 228 -104.56 183.27 52.18
CA GLU A 228 -103.88 182.26 51.35
C GLU A 228 -103.96 180.87 52.00
N HIS A 229 -103.68 180.75 53.31
CA HIS A 229 -103.82 179.48 54.03
C HIS A 229 -105.27 179.02 54.22
N GLU A 230 -106.25 179.92 54.32
CA GLU A 230 -107.67 179.55 54.30
C GLU A 230 -108.10 179.04 52.92
N GLU A 231 -107.62 179.65 51.84
CA GLU A 231 -107.88 179.20 50.47
C GLU A 231 -107.19 177.85 50.20
N ASP A 232 -105.93 177.68 50.61
CA ASP A 232 -105.24 176.38 50.60
C ASP A 232 -105.97 175.33 51.44
N MET A 233 -106.54 175.69 52.58
CA MET A 233 -107.33 174.76 53.40
C MET A 233 -108.64 174.36 52.72
N LYS A 234 -109.29 175.27 51.99
CA LYS A 234 -110.45 174.96 51.13
C LYS A 234 -110.04 174.04 49.97
N ASN A 235 -108.94 174.33 49.30
CA ASN A 235 -108.40 173.55 48.18
C ASN A 235 -107.95 172.15 48.61
N PHE A 236 -107.29 172.03 49.77
CA PHE A 236 -106.92 170.76 50.38
C PHE A 236 -108.15 169.96 50.78
N LYS A 237 -109.14 170.60 51.43
CA LYS A 237 -110.41 169.96 51.77
C LYS A 237 -111.14 169.44 50.53
N ALA A 238 -111.21 170.23 49.45
CA ALA A 238 -111.81 169.80 48.18
C ALA A 238 -111.12 168.55 47.62
N ARG A 239 -109.78 168.52 47.59
CA ARG A 239 -109.01 167.33 47.19
C ARG A 239 -109.21 166.11 48.09
N VAL A 240 -109.40 166.32 49.39
CA VAL A 240 -109.74 165.22 50.31
C VAL A 240 -111.15 164.70 50.03
N GLU A 241 -112.12 165.57 49.74
CA GLU A 241 -113.48 165.16 49.34
C GLU A 241 -113.51 164.48 47.96
N GLU A 242 -112.61 164.84 47.03
CA GLU A 242 -112.40 164.13 45.77
C GLU A 242 -111.79 162.73 46.01
N LEU A 243 -110.71 162.63 46.79
CA LEU A 243 -110.06 161.36 47.12
C LEU A 243 -110.97 160.42 47.93
N VAL A 244 -111.84 160.94 48.79
CA VAL A 244 -112.86 160.13 49.49
C VAL A 244 -113.84 159.53 48.48
N LYS A 245 -114.37 160.32 47.54
CA LYS A 245 -115.26 159.82 46.48
C LYS A 245 -114.56 158.81 45.58
N GLU A 246 -113.30 159.05 45.20
CA GLU A 246 -112.51 158.08 44.42
C GLU A 246 -112.36 156.75 45.17
N ASN A 247 -112.12 156.78 46.49
CA ASN A 247 -112.08 155.56 47.30
C ASN A 247 -113.46 154.89 47.44
N GLU A 248 -114.55 155.65 47.57
CA GLU A 248 -115.92 155.13 47.58
C GLU A 248 -116.27 154.44 46.25
N ASP A 249 -115.97 155.09 45.11
CA ASP A 249 -116.14 154.53 43.76
C ASP A 249 -115.26 153.28 43.53
N LEU A 250 -114.01 153.28 44.00
CA LEU A 250 -113.11 152.12 43.92
C LEU A 250 -113.59 150.97 44.81
N HIS A 251 -114.13 151.24 45.99
CA HIS A 251 -114.73 150.22 46.85
C HIS A 251 -116.04 149.65 46.25
N GLU A 252 -116.87 150.49 45.61
CA GLU A 252 -118.01 150.00 44.85
C GLU A 252 -117.58 149.14 43.66
N GLN A 253 -116.57 149.55 42.89
CA GLN A 253 -116.01 148.75 41.78
C GLN A 253 -115.44 147.41 42.28
N LEU A 254 -114.69 147.41 43.38
CA LEU A 254 -114.14 146.19 43.97
C LEU A 254 -115.25 145.23 44.44
N ASN A 255 -116.30 145.74 45.09
CA ASN A 255 -117.44 144.92 45.50
C ASN A 255 -118.25 144.39 44.30
N LYS A 256 -118.39 145.16 43.21
CA LYS A 256 -119.01 144.70 41.95
C LYS A 256 -118.18 143.60 41.29
N ASN A 257 -116.84 143.67 41.38
CA ASN A 257 -115.91 142.69 40.79
C ASN A 257 -115.69 141.43 41.66
N ASN A 258 -115.94 141.48 42.97
CA ASN A 258 -115.75 140.35 43.90
C ASN A 258 -116.89 139.31 43.86
N LEU A 259 -117.92 139.50 43.03
CA LEU A 259 -119.05 138.58 42.86
C LEU A 259 -118.71 137.46 41.86
N ILE A 260 -117.83 136.53 42.25
CA ILE A 260 -117.67 135.25 41.54
C ILE A 260 -119.04 134.56 41.50
N THR A 261 -119.54 134.20 40.31
CA THR A 261 -120.85 133.56 40.22
C THR A 261 -120.78 132.14 40.79
N PRO A 262 -121.85 131.62 41.43
CA PRO A 262 -121.85 130.25 41.97
C PRO A 262 -121.48 129.18 40.94
N THR A 263 -121.77 129.44 39.65
CA THR A 263 -121.38 128.63 38.49
C THR A 263 -119.87 128.57 38.26
N GLU A 264 -119.16 129.70 38.33
CA GLU A 264 -117.70 129.75 38.15
C GLU A 264 -116.99 129.07 39.32
N TRP A 265 -117.50 129.23 40.55
CA TRP A 265 -117.01 128.51 41.72
C TRP A 265 -117.20 126.99 41.61
N GLN A 266 -118.34 126.54 41.07
CA GLN A 266 -118.59 125.12 40.79
C GLN A 266 -117.68 124.57 39.68
N GLN A 267 -117.37 125.37 38.64
CA GLN A 267 -116.41 125.01 37.59
C GLN A 267 -114.98 124.88 38.15
N LEU A 268 -114.54 125.84 38.97
CA LEU A 268 -113.24 125.76 39.65
C LEU A 268 -113.16 124.53 40.58
N GLN A 269 -114.24 124.24 41.32
CA GLN A 269 -114.30 123.07 42.21
C GLN A 269 -114.30 121.74 41.44
N THR A 270 -114.95 121.65 40.28
CA THR A 270 -114.92 120.44 39.43
C THR A 270 -113.56 120.27 38.73
N GLN A 271 -112.94 121.36 38.26
CA GLN A 271 -111.58 121.33 37.73
C GLN A 271 -110.56 120.90 38.81
N ALA A 272 -110.68 121.39 40.04
CA ALA A 272 -109.83 120.97 41.15
C ALA A 272 -109.99 119.48 41.49
N LYS A 273 -111.20 118.92 41.40
CA LYS A 273 -111.44 117.48 41.53
C LYS A 273 -110.79 116.68 40.40
N LEU A 274 -110.99 117.09 39.14
CA LEU A 274 -110.37 116.44 37.99
C LEU A 274 -108.84 116.45 38.07
N VAL A 275 -108.23 117.54 38.55
CA VAL A 275 -106.77 117.61 38.78
C VAL A 275 -106.33 116.70 39.93
N LEU A 276 -107.13 116.51 40.98
CA LEU A 276 -106.84 115.52 42.04
C LEU A 276 -106.99 114.08 41.53
N GLU A 277 -107.97 113.80 40.68
CA GLU A 277 -108.19 112.51 40.02
C GLU A 277 -107.05 112.19 39.03
N GLU A 278 -106.62 113.17 38.22
CA GLU A 278 -105.46 113.06 37.32
C GLU A 278 -104.15 112.82 38.09
N ASN A 279 -103.90 113.57 39.17
CA ASN A 279 -102.75 113.33 40.05
C ASN A 279 -102.81 111.95 40.72
N GLY A 280 -104.02 111.46 41.06
CA GLY A 280 -104.23 110.10 41.56
C GLY A 280 -103.83 109.04 40.53
N LEU A 281 -104.33 109.15 39.29
CA LEU A 281 -103.99 108.25 38.19
C LEU A 281 -102.50 108.32 37.81
N LEU A 282 -101.87 109.49 37.90
CA LEU A 282 -100.42 109.63 37.71
C LEU A 282 -99.60 108.97 38.82
N MET A 283 -100.08 109.03 40.07
CA MET A 283 -99.48 108.29 41.20
C MET A 283 -99.64 106.78 41.03
N GLU A 284 -100.84 106.28 40.69
CA GLU A 284 -101.07 104.85 40.41
C GLU A 284 -100.19 104.36 39.24
N GLN A 285 -100.10 105.14 38.16
CA GLN A 285 -99.23 104.82 37.02
C GLN A 285 -97.74 104.82 37.40
N LEU A 286 -97.30 105.74 38.28
CA LEU A 286 -95.94 105.74 38.81
C LEU A 286 -95.68 104.52 39.71
N GLU A 287 -96.63 104.13 40.55
CA GLU A 287 -96.54 102.92 41.37
C GLU A 287 -96.49 101.65 40.54
N ILE A 288 -97.31 101.55 39.48
CA ILE A 288 -97.29 100.44 38.50
C ILE A 288 -95.94 100.37 37.78
N GLN A 289 -95.38 101.50 37.35
CA GLN A 289 -94.04 101.53 36.74
C GLN A 289 -92.94 101.16 37.74
N GLN A 290 -93.01 101.63 38.99
CA GLN A 290 -92.08 101.24 40.04
C GLN A 290 -92.18 99.74 40.37
N ALA A 291 -93.39 99.17 40.43
CA ALA A 291 -93.60 97.75 40.66
C ALA A 291 -93.00 96.92 39.51
N LYS A 292 -93.31 97.28 38.26
CA LYS A 292 -92.73 96.64 37.06
C LYS A 292 -91.20 96.72 37.02
N ALA A 293 -90.62 97.86 37.41
CA ALA A 293 -89.16 98.03 37.51
C ALA A 293 -88.55 97.17 38.63
N LYS A 294 -89.20 97.10 39.80
CA LYS A 294 -88.77 96.25 40.93
C LYS A 294 -88.85 94.76 40.56
N ASP A 295 -89.88 94.33 39.85
CA ASP A 295 -90.06 92.92 39.48
C ASP A 295 -89.20 92.47 38.30
N SER A 296 -88.98 93.32 37.29
CA SER A 296 -87.95 93.04 36.26
C SER A 296 -86.54 93.03 36.83
N HIS A 297 -86.22 93.92 37.78
CA HIS A 297 -84.95 93.85 38.52
C HIS A 297 -84.83 92.55 39.33
N ARG A 298 -85.88 92.12 40.03
CA ARG A 298 -85.92 90.82 40.74
C ARG A 298 -85.71 89.64 39.79
N GLN A 299 -86.30 89.66 38.60
CA GLN A 299 -86.07 88.64 37.57
C GLN A 299 -84.59 88.60 37.15
N HIS A 300 -83.99 89.74 36.80
CA HIS A 300 -82.57 89.80 36.45
C HIS A 300 -81.62 89.41 37.59
N VAL A 301 -81.97 89.68 38.86
CA VAL A 301 -81.20 89.20 40.03
C VAL A 301 -81.33 87.68 40.20
N GLN A 302 -82.50 87.10 39.91
CA GLN A 302 -82.69 85.63 39.88
C GLN A 302 -81.98 84.97 38.68
N GLU A 303 -81.89 85.64 37.54
CA GLU A 303 -81.13 85.17 36.37
C GLU A 303 -79.62 85.25 36.63
N ALA A 304 -79.13 86.38 37.15
CA ALA A 304 -77.75 86.56 37.54
C ALA A 304 -77.31 85.52 38.59
N SER A 305 -78.11 85.27 39.63
CA SER A 305 -77.76 84.25 40.64
C SER A 305 -77.76 82.81 40.08
N LYS A 306 -78.68 82.46 39.16
CA LYS A 306 -78.62 81.18 38.42
C LYS A 306 -77.36 81.08 37.56
N LEU A 307 -76.97 82.14 36.86
CA LEU A 307 -75.76 82.18 36.04
C LEU A 307 -74.49 82.09 36.91
N THR A 308 -74.43 82.80 38.04
CA THR A 308 -73.32 82.69 39.01
C THR A 308 -73.20 81.28 39.57
N GLN A 309 -74.31 80.60 39.86
CA GLN A 309 -74.29 79.19 40.27
C GLN A 309 -73.76 78.27 39.15
N GLN A 310 -74.15 78.51 37.90
CA GLN A 310 -73.63 77.75 36.76
C GLN A 310 -72.13 77.99 36.55
N ILE A 311 -71.66 79.24 36.65
CA ILE A 311 -70.23 79.61 36.57
C ILE A 311 -69.46 78.88 37.67
N LEU A 312 -69.88 78.94 38.92
CA LEU A 312 -69.18 78.29 40.05
C LEU A 312 -69.13 76.76 39.90
N ILE A 313 -70.17 76.12 39.34
CA ILE A 313 -70.16 74.68 39.03
C ILE A 313 -69.21 74.36 37.86
N LEU A 314 -69.10 75.24 36.86
CA LEU A 314 -68.18 75.07 35.74
C LEU A 314 -66.71 75.34 36.14
N GLU A 315 -66.46 76.30 37.02
CA GLU A 315 -65.15 76.58 37.61
C GLU A 315 -64.67 75.42 38.47
N GLY A 316 -65.54 74.84 39.32
CA GLY A 316 -65.20 73.63 40.08
C GLY A 316 -64.89 72.43 39.18
N LYS A 317 -65.64 72.23 38.09
CA LYS A 317 -65.35 71.19 37.09
C LYS A 317 -64.02 71.43 36.37
N LYS A 318 -63.74 72.68 35.98
CA LYS A 318 -62.48 73.08 35.37
C LYS A 318 -61.30 72.78 36.31
N GLN A 319 -61.42 73.13 37.59
CA GLN A 319 -60.40 72.84 38.61
C GLN A 319 -60.14 71.34 38.74
N SER A 320 -61.19 70.50 38.88
CA SER A 320 -61.00 69.04 38.94
C SER A 320 -60.35 68.46 37.66
N GLN A 321 -60.64 69.03 36.48
CA GLN A 321 -60.00 68.61 35.23
C GLN A 321 -58.55 69.08 35.12
N GLU A 322 -58.21 70.26 35.66
CA GLU A 322 -56.83 70.74 35.75
C GLU A 322 -56.01 69.91 36.76
N GLU A 323 -56.63 69.43 37.85
CA GLU A 323 -56.04 68.48 38.79
C GLU A 323 -55.80 67.10 38.14
N GLU A 324 -56.79 66.52 37.46
CA GLU A 324 -56.64 65.26 36.70
C GLU A 324 -55.51 65.36 35.66
N ILE A 325 -55.44 66.46 34.89
CA ILE A 325 -54.38 66.71 33.91
C ILE A 325 -53.01 66.79 34.58
N ALA A 326 -52.90 67.45 35.73
CA ALA A 326 -51.65 67.54 36.50
C ALA A 326 -51.23 66.18 37.10
N GLU A 327 -52.17 65.28 37.42
CA GLU A 327 -51.85 63.90 37.80
C GLU A 327 -51.37 63.07 36.61
N TYR A 328 -52.04 63.16 35.46
CA TYR A 328 -51.58 62.47 34.25
C TYR A 328 -50.19 62.96 33.78
N GLN A 329 -49.90 64.26 33.91
CA GLN A 329 -48.56 64.80 33.63
C GLN A 329 -47.49 64.17 34.54
N LYS A 330 -47.72 64.11 35.86
CA LYS A 330 -46.80 63.44 36.81
C LYS A 330 -46.63 61.95 36.52
N GLN A 331 -47.71 61.26 36.11
CA GLN A 331 -47.65 59.85 35.70
C GLN A 331 -46.80 59.67 34.43
N ILE A 332 -46.94 60.56 33.45
CA ILE A 332 -46.10 60.58 32.23
C ILE A 332 -44.65 60.88 32.57
N GLU A 333 -44.35 61.86 33.43
CA GLU A 333 -42.98 62.17 33.88
C GLU A 333 -42.32 60.98 34.62
N ALA A 334 -43.07 60.27 35.46
CA ALA A 334 -42.60 59.05 36.13
C ALA A 334 -42.37 57.87 35.15
N LEU A 335 -43.21 57.74 34.12
CA LEU A 335 -43.00 56.77 33.05
C LEU A 335 -41.80 57.15 32.16
N CYS A 336 -41.62 58.42 31.83
CA CYS A 336 -40.46 58.91 31.09
C CYS A 336 -39.15 58.67 31.84
N SER A 337 -39.06 59.03 33.12
CA SER A 337 -37.86 58.78 33.94
C SER A 337 -37.55 57.29 34.12
N THR A 338 -38.57 56.43 34.31
CA THR A 338 -38.34 54.98 34.33
C THR A 338 -37.96 54.40 32.96
N CYS A 339 -38.47 54.95 31.85
CA CYS A 339 -38.00 54.60 30.50
C CYS A 339 -36.57 55.07 30.23
N GLU A 340 -36.17 56.26 30.69
CA GLU A 340 -34.80 56.77 30.59
C GLU A 340 -33.83 55.97 31.47
N GLU A 341 -34.24 55.59 32.68
CA GLU A 341 -33.48 54.66 33.53
C GLU A 341 -33.31 53.29 32.86
N LEU A 342 -34.38 52.73 32.29
CA LEU A 342 -34.31 51.44 31.59
C LEU A 342 -33.44 51.54 30.33
N LYS A 343 -33.51 52.66 29.60
CA LYS A 343 -32.64 52.93 28.46
C LYS A 343 -31.18 53.03 28.91
N ALA A 344 -30.85 53.81 29.94
CA ALA A 344 -29.50 53.89 30.48
C ALA A 344 -28.98 52.52 30.99
N LYS A 345 -29.85 51.69 31.56
CA LYS A 345 -29.56 50.30 31.97
C LYS A 345 -29.42 49.33 30.79
N MET A 346 -29.83 49.71 29.58
CA MET A 346 -29.59 48.97 28.33
C MET A 346 -28.34 49.50 27.61
N ASP A 347 -28.18 50.81 27.50
CA ASP A 347 -27.01 51.48 26.90
C ASP A 347 -25.71 51.18 27.69
N SER A 348 -25.82 50.84 28.97
CA SER A 348 -24.70 50.36 29.82
C SER A 348 -24.53 48.82 29.85
N ARG A 349 -25.37 48.05 29.16
CA ARG A 349 -25.28 46.57 29.11
C ARG A 349 -24.55 46.10 27.86
N ILE A 350 -23.21 46.16 27.94
CA ILE A 350 -22.26 45.76 26.91
C ILE A 350 -22.39 46.67 25.67
N THR A 351 -21.35 47.44 25.39
CA THR A 351 -21.34 48.30 24.20
C THR A 351 -21.48 47.45 22.93
N ALA A 352 -22.07 48.03 21.88
CA ALA A 352 -22.16 47.37 20.58
C ALA A 352 -20.76 46.96 20.04
N GLU A 353 -19.72 47.68 20.44
CA GLU A 353 -18.31 47.43 20.11
C GLU A 353 -17.76 46.19 20.84
N GLU A 354 -17.99 46.06 22.16
CA GLU A 354 -17.65 44.84 22.92
C GLU A 354 -18.42 43.61 22.42
N HIS A 355 -19.71 43.77 22.10
CA HIS A 355 -20.51 42.71 21.51
C HIS A 355 -19.98 42.28 20.13
N LEU A 356 -19.58 43.24 19.29
CA LEU A 356 -19.04 42.98 17.96
C LEU A 356 -17.62 42.38 18.02
N ALA A 357 -16.82 42.76 19.02
CA ALA A 357 -15.54 42.10 19.34
C ALA A 357 -15.77 40.64 19.74
N LEU A 358 -16.62 40.37 20.73
CA LEU A 358 -16.97 39.00 21.16
C LEU A 358 -17.52 38.13 20.02
N VAL A 359 -18.35 38.70 19.13
CA VAL A 359 -18.85 37.99 17.95
C VAL A 359 -17.73 37.70 16.93
N ASN A 360 -16.78 38.61 16.75
CA ASN A 360 -15.62 38.38 15.89
C ASN A 360 -14.65 37.35 16.48
N ASP A 361 -14.42 37.38 17.79
CA ASP A 361 -13.57 36.40 18.49
C ASP A 361 -14.20 34.99 18.43
N LEU A 362 -15.50 34.87 18.71
CA LEU A 362 -16.25 33.62 18.56
C LEU A 362 -16.23 33.12 17.10
N LYS A 363 -16.34 34.03 16.12
CA LYS A 363 -16.23 33.69 14.69
C LYS A 363 -14.81 33.24 14.31
N SER A 364 -13.77 33.87 14.88
CA SER A 364 -12.37 33.49 14.68
C SER A 364 -12.06 32.13 15.30
N CYS A 365 -12.55 31.87 16.52
CA CYS A 365 -12.47 30.54 17.15
C CYS A 365 -13.23 29.48 16.34
N LEU A 366 -14.44 29.77 15.86
CA LEU A 366 -15.20 28.85 15.01
C LEU A 366 -14.45 28.55 13.70
N GLN A 367 -13.90 29.57 13.04
CA GLN A 367 -13.07 29.45 11.84
C GLN A 367 -11.84 28.56 12.13
N GLN A 368 -11.13 28.80 13.24
CA GLN A 368 -9.95 28.02 13.63
C GLN A 368 -10.31 26.55 13.94
N GLU A 369 -11.43 26.29 14.62
CA GLU A 369 -11.92 24.93 14.89
C GLU A 369 -12.43 24.22 13.63
N GLN A 370 -12.92 24.96 12.63
CA GLN A 370 -13.26 24.44 11.30
C GLN A 370 -11.96 24.02 10.56
N GLU A 371 -10.95 24.88 10.55
CA GLU A 371 -9.66 24.65 9.89
C GLU A 371 -8.88 23.50 10.53
N LYS A 372 -8.86 23.40 11.87
CA LYS A 372 -8.29 22.23 12.59
C LYS A 372 -8.95 20.93 12.15
N LYS A 373 -10.28 20.89 12.05
CA LYS A 373 -11.01 19.68 11.60
C LYS A 373 -10.69 19.31 10.17
N CYS A 374 -10.57 20.29 9.26
CA CYS A 374 -10.12 20.01 7.90
C CYS A 374 -8.69 19.42 7.88
N CYS A 375 -7.76 19.94 8.69
CA CYS A 375 -6.42 19.35 8.83
C CYS A 375 -6.45 17.93 9.42
N GLU A 376 -7.28 17.67 10.43
CA GLU A 376 -7.46 16.33 11.02
C GLU A 376 -8.09 15.35 10.02
N GLU A 377 -9.08 15.79 9.24
CA GLU A 377 -9.71 15.02 8.16
C GLU A 377 -8.71 14.71 7.03
N GLU A 378 -7.88 15.67 6.62
CA GLU A 378 -6.80 15.46 5.64
C GLU A 378 -5.72 14.50 6.17
N GLU A 379 -5.31 14.61 7.44
CA GLU A 379 -4.41 13.66 8.09
C GLU A 379 -4.99 12.24 8.12
N VAL A 380 -6.27 12.10 8.45
CA VAL A 380 -6.97 10.81 8.49
C VAL A 380 -7.13 10.23 7.08
N MET A 381 -7.46 11.05 6.07
CA MET A 381 -7.46 10.62 4.68
C MET A 381 -6.07 10.19 4.21
N GLY A 382 -5.00 10.89 4.61
CA GLY A 382 -3.62 10.49 4.33
C GLY A 382 -3.27 9.12 4.94
N LYS A 383 -3.65 8.88 6.20
CA LYS A 383 -3.48 7.59 6.90
C LYS A 383 -4.32 6.47 6.26
N ILE A 384 -5.52 6.77 5.79
CA ILE A 384 -6.35 5.82 5.02
C ILE A 384 -5.71 5.52 3.66
N ALA A 385 -5.18 6.52 2.96
CA ALA A 385 -4.54 6.33 1.66
C ALA A 385 -3.25 5.48 1.75
N SER A 386 -2.41 5.69 2.78
CA SER A 386 -1.22 4.86 3.01
C SER A 386 -1.59 3.42 3.37
N LEU A 387 -2.57 3.21 4.26
CA LEU A 387 -3.08 1.87 4.57
C LEU A 387 -3.74 1.19 3.35
N GLN A 388 -4.41 1.93 2.46
CA GLN A 388 -4.92 1.37 1.21
C GLN A 388 -3.81 0.97 0.23
N ALA A 389 -2.70 1.74 0.18
CA ALA A 389 -1.54 1.38 -0.62
C ALA A 389 -0.82 0.14 -0.07
N GLU A 390 -0.65 0.06 1.25
CA GLU A 390 -0.09 -1.10 1.93
C GLU A 390 -0.95 -2.36 1.75
N ASN A 391 -2.28 -2.26 1.91
CA ASN A 391 -3.18 -3.39 1.64
C ASN A 391 -3.10 -3.88 0.19
N LYS A 392 -2.92 -2.97 -0.80
CA LYS A 392 -2.69 -3.36 -2.20
C LYS A 392 -1.34 -4.09 -2.37
N LYS A 393 -0.28 -3.62 -1.72
CA LYS A 393 1.05 -4.27 -1.71
C LYS A 393 0.98 -5.67 -1.09
N LEU A 394 0.40 -5.80 0.11
CA LEU A 394 0.22 -7.08 0.81
C LEU A 394 -0.68 -8.06 0.04
N LEU A 395 -1.68 -7.57 -0.70
CA LEU A 395 -2.50 -8.41 -1.58
C LEU A 395 -1.69 -8.98 -2.75
N LEU A 396 -0.80 -8.18 -3.36
CA LEU A 396 0.12 -8.65 -4.41
C LEU A 396 1.13 -9.65 -3.87
N GLU A 397 1.76 -9.37 -2.72
CA GLU A 397 2.69 -10.30 -2.05
C GLU A 397 2.01 -11.63 -1.69
N LYS A 398 0.79 -11.59 -1.13
CA LYS A 398 -0.03 -12.78 -0.89
C LYS A 398 -0.31 -13.57 -2.18
N ASN A 399 -0.60 -12.89 -3.29
CA ASN A 399 -0.85 -13.56 -4.57
C ASN A 399 0.42 -14.21 -5.14
N ASN A 400 1.59 -13.57 -4.96
CA ASN A 400 2.88 -14.15 -5.33
C ASN A 400 3.18 -15.41 -4.50
N PHE A 401 3.09 -15.32 -3.16
CA PHE A 401 3.27 -16.50 -2.29
C PHE A 401 2.25 -17.62 -2.56
N MET A 402 1.03 -17.29 -3.01
CA MET A 402 0.03 -18.28 -3.46
C MET A 402 0.36 -18.91 -4.83
N ALA A 403 1.17 -18.26 -5.66
CA ALA A 403 1.72 -18.84 -6.88
C ALA A 403 2.94 -19.73 -6.55
N ASP A 404 3.89 -19.22 -5.77
CA ASP A 404 5.08 -19.94 -5.32
C ASP A 404 4.71 -21.23 -4.57
N LYS A 405 3.71 -21.15 -3.68
CA LYS A 405 3.15 -22.32 -3.00
C LYS A 405 2.66 -23.38 -3.98
N LYS A 406 1.92 -23.00 -5.04
CA LYS A 406 1.42 -23.96 -6.04
C LYS A 406 2.55 -24.58 -6.85
N ILE A 407 3.57 -23.80 -7.20
CA ILE A 407 4.78 -24.29 -7.87
C ILE A 407 5.45 -25.35 -6.97
N LEU A 408 5.72 -25.02 -5.71
CA LEU A 408 6.34 -25.92 -4.74
C LEU A 408 5.48 -27.17 -4.45
N GLU A 409 4.15 -27.05 -4.43
CA GLU A 409 3.23 -28.21 -4.34
C GLU A 409 3.37 -29.14 -5.55
N THR A 410 3.48 -28.59 -6.77
CA THR A 410 3.71 -29.41 -7.98
C THR A 410 5.12 -30.01 -8.04
N GLU A 411 6.15 -29.31 -7.56
CA GLU A 411 7.51 -29.84 -7.42
C GLU A 411 7.58 -30.94 -6.37
N MET A 412 6.90 -30.78 -5.23
CA MET A 412 6.75 -31.81 -4.21
C MET A 412 6.04 -33.05 -4.78
N GLU A 413 4.97 -32.87 -5.55
CA GLU A 413 4.33 -34.00 -6.24
C GLU A 413 5.28 -34.70 -7.23
N MET A 414 6.05 -33.94 -8.02
CA MET A 414 6.96 -34.49 -9.02
C MET A 414 8.15 -35.23 -8.38
N THR A 415 8.76 -34.65 -7.34
CA THR A 415 9.81 -35.29 -6.54
C THR A 415 9.28 -36.51 -5.78
N GLN A 416 8.03 -36.49 -5.30
CA GLN A 416 7.41 -37.68 -4.71
C GLN A 416 7.14 -38.77 -5.77
N LYS A 417 6.70 -38.40 -6.99
CA LYS A 417 6.52 -39.32 -8.12
C LYS A 417 7.85 -39.95 -8.56
N THR A 418 8.96 -39.21 -8.60
CA THR A 418 10.29 -39.78 -8.90
C THR A 418 10.82 -40.62 -7.73
N ASN A 419 10.63 -40.22 -6.48
CA ASN A 419 10.97 -41.02 -5.30
C ASN A 419 10.23 -42.38 -5.30
N ARG A 420 8.92 -42.40 -5.60
CA ARG A 420 8.13 -43.63 -5.79
C ARG A 420 8.70 -44.53 -6.91
N ARG A 421 9.24 -43.95 -8.01
CA ARG A 421 9.92 -44.72 -9.08
C ARG A 421 11.28 -45.27 -8.63
N LEU A 422 12.09 -44.47 -7.94
CA LEU A 422 13.39 -44.87 -7.42
C LEU A 422 13.27 -45.98 -6.37
N LYS A 423 12.29 -45.90 -5.45
CA LYS A 423 12.00 -46.98 -4.49
C LYS A 423 11.67 -48.31 -5.18
N LYS A 424 10.89 -48.30 -6.27
CA LYS A 424 10.65 -49.51 -7.09
C LYS A 424 11.92 -50.06 -7.73
N LYS A 425 12.82 -49.19 -8.23
CA LYS A 425 14.11 -49.61 -8.78
C LYS A 425 15.05 -50.18 -7.69
N ILE A 426 15.06 -49.59 -6.50
CA ILE A 426 15.83 -50.09 -5.35
C ILE A 426 15.34 -51.49 -4.96
N GLY A 427 14.02 -51.69 -4.80
CA GLY A 427 13.46 -53.02 -4.49
C GLY A 427 13.78 -54.09 -5.54
N LEU A 428 13.79 -53.73 -6.84
CA LEU A 428 14.22 -54.65 -7.90
C LEU A 428 15.71 -55.00 -7.81
N LEU A 429 16.57 -54.01 -7.50
CA LEU A 429 18.00 -54.24 -7.32
C LEU A 429 18.32 -55.04 -6.04
N GLN A 430 17.51 -54.89 -4.99
CA GLN A 430 17.60 -55.71 -3.78
C GLN A 430 17.26 -57.17 -4.09
N LEU A 431 16.14 -57.43 -4.78
CA LEU A 431 15.78 -58.79 -5.21
C LEU A 431 16.85 -59.42 -6.12
N GLN A 432 17.43 -58.64 -7.04
CA GLN A 432 18.53 -59.12 -7.88
C GLN A 432 19.83 -59.40 -7.10
N LEU A 433 20.09 -58.66 -6.02
CA LEU A 433 21.21 -58.92 -5.11
C LEU A 433 20.96 -60.16 -4.26
N GLU A 434 19.74 -60.34 -3.72
CA GLU A 434 19.32 -61.53 -2.97
C GLU A 434 19.42 -62.79 -3.86
N GLU A 435 18.87 -62.75 -5.08
CA GLU A 435 19.05 -63.81 -6.08
C GLU A 435 20.53 -64.10 -6.40
N ALA A 436 21.39 -63.07 -6.46
CA ALA A 436 22.81 -63.24 -6.73
C ALA A 436 23.54 -63.87 -5.53
N MET A 437 23.18 -63.47 -4.30
CA MET A 437 23.70 -64.04 -3.06
C MET A 437 23.26 -65.50 -2.86
N GLU A 438 22.02 -65.87 -3.20
CA GLU A 438 21.58 -67.27 -3.20
C GLU A 438 22.38 -68.12 -4.19
N LYS A 439 22.61 -67.59 -5.41
CA LYS A 439 23.44 -68.25 -6.43
C LYS A 439 24.89 -68.37 -5.96
N GLU A 440 25.45 -67.33 -5.34
CA GLU A 440 26.79 -67.34 -4.73
C GLU A 440 26.92 -68.35 -3.58
N VAL A 441 25.94 -68.45 -2.69
CA VAL A 441 25.89 -69.45 -1.61
C VAL A 441 25.80 -70.86 -2.19
N SER A 442 25.00 -71.08 -3.24
CA SER A 442 24.96 -72.37 -3.94
C SER A 442 26.32 -72.73 -4.58
N ALA A 443 27.01 -71.75 -5.19
CA ALA A 443 28.33 -71.93 -5.77
C ALA A 443 29.39 -72.24 -4.69
N HIS A 444 29.34 -71.56 -3.55
CA HIS A 444 30.19 -71.89 -2.39
C HIS A 444 29.92 -73.29 -1.85
N HIS A 445 28.66 -73.76 -1.84
CA HIS A 445 28.34 -75.14 -1.47
C HIS A 445 28.91 -76.15 -2.47
N TYR A 446 28.77 -75.92 -3.78
CA TYR A 446 29.42 -76.75 -4.81
C TYR A 446 30.95 -76.77 -4.69
N LEU A 447 31.58 -75.61 -4.45
CA LEU A 447 33.02 -75.52 -4.21
C LEU A 447 33.44 -76.25 -2.93
N THR A 448 32.66 -76.17 -1.85
CA THR A 448 32.93 -76.91 -0.61
C THR A 448 32.87 -78.42 -0.85
N ASN A 449 31.88 -78.90 -1.61
CA ASN A 449 31.77 -80.32 -1.98
C ASN A 449 32.94 -80.77 -2.88
N LEU A 450 33.38 -79.93 -3.82
CA LEU A 450 34.57 -80.18 -4.66
C LEU A 450 35.86 -80.20 -3.83
N ILE A 451 36.03 -79.28 -2.89
CA ILE A 451 37.17 -79.26 -1.96
C ILE A 451 37.17 -80.54 -1.09
N ALA A 452 36.02 -80.96 -0.57
CA ALA A 452 35.89 -82.21 0.18
C ALA A 452 36.19 -83.47 -0.66
N LEU A 453 35.95 -83.44 -1.97
CA LEU A 453 36.37 -84.50 -2.90
C LEU A 453 37.88 -84.44 -3.21
N VAL A 454 38.43 -83.25 -3.47
CA VAL A 454 39.87 -83.03 -3.66
C VAL A 454 40.66 -83.42 -2.41
N GLU A 455 40.14 -83.17 -1.22
CA GLU A 455 40.71 -83.64 0.04
C GLU A 455 40.71 -85.17 0.17
N LYS A 456 39.67 -85.87 -0.30
CA LYS A 456 39.65 -87.35 -0.34
C LYS A 456 40.71 -87.87 -1.30
N ILE A 457 40.76 -87.32 -2.52
CA ILE A 457 41.78 -87.64 -3.53
C ILE A 457 43.19 -87.31 -3.01
N ALA A 458 43.38 -86.24 -2.24
CA ALA A 458 44.64 -85.91 -1.60
C ALA A 458 45.02 -86.90 -0.49
N LYS A 459 44.06 -87.34 0.34
CA LYS A 459 44.27 -88.38 1.37
C LYS A 459 44.58 -89.74 0.75
N GLU A 460 43.92 -90.08 -0.36
CA GLU A 460 44.20 -91.27 -1.19
C GLU A 460 45.59 -91.19 -1.84
N ARG A 461 45.95 -90.05 -2.45
CA ARG A 461 47.30 -89.77 -2.96
C ARG A 461 48.36 -89.91 -1.87
N ASP A 462 48.12 -89.36 -0.69
CA ASP A 462 49.10 -89.37 0.40
C ASP A 462 49.23 -90.77 1.03
N HIS A 463 48.16 -91.57 1.02
CA HIS A 463 48.22 -93.00 1.32
C HIS A 463 49.01 -93.78 0.26
N LEU A 464 48.81 -93.51 -1.03
CA LEU A 464 49.60 -94.10 -2.12
C LEU A 464 51.08 -93.68 -2.06
N VAL A 465 51.39 -92.44 -1.70
CA VAL A 465 52.76 -91.95 -1.46
C VAL A 465 53.38 -92.61 -0.23
N PHE A 466 52.60 -92.84 0.84
CA PHE A 466 53.06 -93.61 2.00
C PHE A 466 53.39 -95.07 1.61
N LEU A 467 52.50 -95.73 0.86
CA LEU A 467 52.73 -97.09 0.36
C LEU A 467 53.93 -97.17 -0.60
N ALA A 468 54.07 -96.20 -1.50
CA ALA A 468 55.23 -96.09 -2.39
C ALA A 468 56.54 -95.93 -1.59
N ARG A 469 56.58 -95.09 -0.56
CA ARG A 469 57.74 -94.96 0.35
C ARG A 469 58.00 -96.22 1.19
N TYR A 470 56.96 -97.00 1.50
CA TYR A 470 57.12 -98.28 2.19
C TYR A 470 57.79 -99.32 1.27
N LEU A 471 57.23 -99.50 0.06
CA LEU A 471 57.79 -100.36 -0.97
C LEU A 471 59.18 -99.89 -1.43
N GLU A 472 59.45 -98.58 -1.45
CA GLU A 472 60.77 -98.03 -1.74
C GLU A 472 61.79 -98.41 -0.65
N LYS A 473 61.42 -98.39 0.63
CA LYS A 473 62.29 -98.86 1.72
C LYS A 473 62.53 -100.36 1.67
N GLU A 474 61.51 -101.14 1.35
CA GLU A 474 61.62 -102.59 1.15
C GLU A 474 62.54 -102.91 -0.02
N ASN A 475 62.35 -102.25 -1.17
CA ASN A 475 63.23 -102.32 -2.32
C ASN A 475 64.67 -101.86 -2.01
N HIS A 476 64.88 -100.83 -1.17
CA HIS A 476 66.22 -100.46 -0.70
C HIS A 476 66.84 -101.54 0.19
N SER A 477 66.06 -102.28 0.99
CA SER A 477 66.55 -103.43 1.76
C SER A 477 66.97 -104.58 0.84
N VAL A 478 66.13 -104.93 -0.14
CA VAL A 478 66.43 -105.97 -1.14
C VAL A 478 67.63 -105.56 -2.00
N LEU A 479 67.74 -104.28 -2.42
CA LEU A 479 68.91 -103.76 -3.12
C LEU A 479 70.18 -103.83 -2.27
N LYS A 480 70.10 -103.58 -0.96
CA LYS A 480 71.24 -103.74 -0.04
C LYS A 480 71.71 -105.20 0.02
N GLU A 481 70.79 -106.16 0.11
CA GLU A 481 71.12 -107.60 0.05
C GLU A 481 71.72 -107.99 -1.30
N ILE A 482 71.19 -107.49 -2.42
CA ILE A 482 71.74 -107.71 -3.78
C ILE A 482 73.14 -107.09 -3.92
N ILE A 483 73.40 -105.92 -3.33
CA ILE A 483 74.71 -105.27 -3.33
C ILE A 483 75.70 -106.09 -2.48
N GLU A 484 75.30 -106.57 -1.30
CA GLU A 484 76.13 -107.43 -0.45
C GLU A 484 76.45 -108.77 -1.14
N GLY A 485 75.46 -109.40 -1.79
CA GLY A 485 75.65 -110.57 -2.66
C GLY A 485 76.59 -110.29 -3.83
N SER A 486 76.47 -109.14 -4.48
CA SER A 486 77.35 -108.70 -5.58
C SER A 486 78.78 -108.44 -5.12
N LEU A 487 78.97 -107.93 -3.89
CA LEU A 487 80.29 -107.77 -3.26
C LEU A 487 80.89 -109.11 -2.81
N HIS A 488 80.07 -110.12 -2.49
CA HIS A 488 80.52 -111.50 -2.32
C HIS A 488 80.93 -112.12 -3.67
N PHE A 489 80.14 -111.95 -4.72
CA PHE A 489 80.45 -112.43 -6.07
C PHE A 489 81.75 -111.81 -6.61
N ARG A 490 81.95 -110.49 -6.49
CA ARG A 490 83.18 -109.81 -6.91
C ARG A 490 84.43 -110.36 -6.20
N ARG A 491 84.35 -110.62 -4.88
CA ARG A 491 85.43 -111.24 -4.09
C ARG A 491 85.67 -112.72 -4.44
N LEU A 492 84.73 -113.37 -5.13
CA LEU A 492 84.92 -114.68 -5.75
C LEU A 492 85.61 -114.56 -7.11
N GLU A 493 85.15 -113.62 -7.95
CA GLU A 493 85.70 -113.33 -9.27
C GLU A 493 87.19 -112.91 -9.20
N GLU A 494 87.58 -112.12 -8.21
CA GLU A 494 88.97 -111.73 -7.96
C GLU A 494 89.87 -112.94 -7.63
N LYS A 495 89.36 -113.93 -6.88
CA LYS A 495 90.10 -115.18 -6.63
C LYS A 495 90.33 -115.95 -7.94
N VAL A 496 89.33 -116.02 -8.82
CA VAL A 496 89.47 -116.64 -10.15
C VAL A 496 90.48 -115.88 -11.03
N LYS A 497 90.49 -114.55 -10.98
CA LYS A 497 91.49 -113.70 -11.68
C LYS A 497 92.92 -113.89 -11.14
N VAL A 498 93.09 -114.21 -9.85
CA VAL A 498 94.40 -114.56 -9.26
C VAL A 498 94.86 -115.95 -9.72
N TYR A 499 93.99 -116.95 -9.71
CA TYR A 499 94.35 -118.31 -10.16
C TYR A 499 94.72 -118.35 -11.65
N THR A 500 93.97 -117.67 -12.52
CA THR A 500 94.25 -117.59 -13.97
C THR A 500 95.60 -116.90 -14.26
N LYS A 501 95.92 -115.78 -13.60
CA LYS A 501 97.26 -115.17 -13.69
C LYS A 501 98.38 -116.12 -13.25
N LYS A 502 98.16 -116.90 -12.18
CA LYS A 502 99.15 -117.87 -11.67
C LYS A 502 99.36 -119.09 -12.59
N ALA A 503 98.36 -119.43 -13.40
CA ALA A 503 98.50 -120.43 -14.47
C ALA A 503 99.26 -119.87 -15.69
N ALA A 504 98.92 -118.65 -16.13
CA ALA A 504 99.54 -118.01 -17.30
C ALA A 504 101.07 -117.85 -17.15
N GLY A 505 101.56 -117.48 -15.96
CA GLY A 505 103.00 -117.35 -15.70
C GLY A 505 103.79 -118.64 -16.00
N LYS A 506 103.29 -119.79 -15.53
CA LYS A 506 103.94 -121.10 -15.75
C LYS A 506 104.04 -121.50 -17.23
N LEU A 507 103.14 -120.99 -18.08
CA LEU A 507 103.16 -121.27 -19.51
C LEU A 507 104.27 -120.45 -20.21
N GLY A 508 104.55 -119.23 -19.74
CA GLY A 508 105.65 -118.39 -20.23
C GLY A 508 107.03 -119.01 -20.02
N ASP A 509 107.28 -119.57 -18.82
CA ASP A 509 108.54 -120.23 -18.47
C ASP A 509 108.87 -121.44 -19.35
N ILE A 510 107.85 -122.10 -19.90
CA ILE A 510 108.00 -123.22 -20.84
C ILE A 510 108.29 -122.71 -22.25
N SER A 511 107.57 -121.66 -22.69
CA SER A 511 107.74 -121.05 -24.01
C SER A 511 109.16 -120.48 -24.21
N LEU A 512 109.71 -119.80 -23.21
CA LEU A 512 111.07 -119.24 -23.26
C LEU A 512 112.12 -120.31 -23.58
N LYS A 513 112.11 -121.44 -22.86
CA LYS A 513 113.07 -122.55 -23.03
C LYS A 513 113.02 -123.18 -24.42
N MET A 514 111.84 -123.21 -25.04
CA MET A 514 111.67 -123.70 -26.41
C MET A 514 112.46 -122.81 -27.40
N THR A 515 112.32 -121.48 -27.29
CA THR A 515 112.97 -120.51 -28.19
C THR A 515 114.49 -120.40 -28.01
N GLU A 516 115.04 -120.92 -26.92
CA GLU A 516 116.49 -121.02 -26.72
C GLU A 516 117.09 -122.22 -27.46
N GLN A 517 116.40 -123.37 -27.50
CA GLN A 517 116.87 -124.54 -28.26
C GLN A 517 116.91 -124.27 -29.77
N GLU A 518 115.89 -123.62 -30.34
CA GLU A 518 115.83 -123.31 -31.78
C GLU A 518 117.05 -122.51 -32.26
N LYS A 519 117.51 -121.54 -31.46
CA LYS A 519 118.70 -120.71 -31.75
C LYS A 519 119.99 -121.55 -31.77
N VAL A 520 120.11 -122.55 -30.89
CA VAL A 520 121.27 -123.46 -30.86
C VAL A 520 121.32 -124.35 -32.09
N PHE A 521 120.16 -124.80 -32.62
CA PHE A 521 120.11 -125.56 -33.88
C PHE A 521 120.43 -124.71 -35.11
N ALA A 522 119.91 -123.47 -35.16
CA ALA A 522 120.22 -122.53 -36.24
C ALA A 522 121.73 -122.24 -36.36
N GLY A 523 122.41 -122.05 -35.22
CA GLY A 523 123.87 -121.83 -35.18
C GLY A 523 124.69 -122.98 -35.78
N LYS A 524 124.35 -124.24 -35.47
CA LYS A 524 125.04 -125.42 -36.01
C LYS A 524 124.87 -125.57 -37.51
N THR A 525 123.66 -125.30 -38.02
CA THR A 525 123.35 -125.42 -39.47
C THR A 525 124.24 -124.49 -40.30
N SER A 526 124.48 -123.26 -39.83
CA SER A 526 125.30 -122.28 -40.53
C SER A 526 126.80 -122.64 -40.57
N GLN A 527 127.31 -123.38 -39.57
CA GLN A 527 128.71 -123.83 -39.54
C GLN A 527 129.02 -124.84 -40.66
N TYR A 528 128.20 -125.89 -40.80
CA TYR A 528 128.36 -126.89 -41.87
C TYR A 528 128.26 -126.28 -43.28
N GLU A 529 127.45 -125.23 -43.46
CA GLU A 529 127.28 -124.55 -44.74
C GLU A 529 128.50 -123.68 -45.13
N GLN A 530 129.26 -123.18 -44.16
CA GLN A 530 130.55 -122.52 -44.40
C GLN A 530 131.65 -123.53 -44.74
N GLU A 531 131.68 -124.66 -44.02
CA GLU A 531 132.64 -125.75 -44.20
C GLU A 531 132.56 -126.37 -45.61
N LYS A 532 131.33 -126.62 -46.10
CA LYS A 532 131.07 -127.05 -47.48
C LYS A 532 131.64 -126.08 -48.53
N LYS A 533 131.52 -124.76 -48.30
CA LYS A 533 132.07 -123.70 -49.17
C LYS A 533 133.59 -123.53 -49.04
N HIS A 534 134.24 -124.14 -48.05
CA HIS A 534 135.70 -124.21 -47.95
C HIS A 534 136.24 -125.38 -48.79
N LEU A 535 135.65 -126.58 -48.62
CA LEU A 535 136.05 -127.80 -49.33
C LEU A 535 135.93 -127.66 -50.85
N GLN A 536 134.89 -126.97 -51.36
CA GLN A 536 134.74 -126.75 -52.80
C GLN A 536 135.88 -125.93 -53.44
N ARG A 537 136.46 -124.96 -52.72
CA ARG A 537 137.63 -124.19 -53.21
C ARG A 537 138.90 -125.03 -53.20
N LEU A 538 139.13 -125.77 -52.11
CA LEU A 538 140.28 -126.67 -51.99
C LEU A 538 140.32 -127.74 -53.10
N LEU A 539 139.14 -128.18 -53.56
CA LEU A 539 139.01 -129.14 -54.67
C LEU A 539 139.35 -128.50 -56.03
N GLN A 540 139.09 -127.20 -56.21
CA GLN A 540 139.45 -126.45 -57.42
C GLN A 540 140.96 -126.20 -57.52
N ASP A 541 141.63 -125.76 -56.45
CA ASP A 541 143.09 -125.62 -56.38
C ASP A 541 143.81 -126.95 -56.72
N LYS A 542 143.21 -128.07 -56.31
CA LYS A 542 143.70 -129.43 -56.60
C LYS A 542 143.45 -129.90 -58.04
N GLN A 543 142.49 -129.32 -58.75
CA GLN A 543 142.26 -129.60 -60.17
C GLN A 543 143.23 -128.81 -61.06
N GLU A 544 143.55 -127.57 -60.68
CA GLU A 544 144.50 -126.71 -61.41
C GLU A 544 145.95 -127.24 -61.29
N THR A 545 146.39 -127.58 -60.06
CA THR A 545 147.71 -128.19 -59.84
C THR A 545 147.88 -129.59 -60.48
N LEU A 546 146.79 -130.31 -60.76
CA LEU A 546 146.85 -131.57 -61.52
C LEU A 546 147.16 -131.32 -63.02
N ASN A 547 146.62 -130.24 -63.58
CA ASN A 547 146.80 -129.89 -64.99
C ASN A 547 148.24 -129.43 -65.27
N GLU A 548 148.84 -128.65 -64.37
CA GLU A 548 150.25 -128.22 -64.49
C GLU A 548 151.23 -129.40 -64.48
N MET A 549 150.95 -130.43 -63.67
CA MET A 549 151.74 -131.67 -63.60
C MET A 549 151.63 -132.51 -64.88
N LEU A 550 150.47 -132.56 -65.52
CA LEU A 550 150.30 -133.27 -66.81
C LEU A 550 151.06 -132.58 -67.95
N GLU A 551 151.14 -131.25 -67.92
CA GLU A 551 151.89 -130.46 -68.91
C GLU A 551 153.42 -130.53 -68.70
N GLN A 552 153.87 -130.75 -67.45
CA GLN A 552 155.24 -131.17 -67.13
C GLN A 552 155.54 -132.57 -67.69
N ASN A 553 154.68 -133.55 -67.41
CA ASN A 553 154.91 -134.95 -67.80
C ASN A 553 155.08 -135.12 -69.33
N ARG A 554 154.29 -134.39 -70.13
CA ARG A 554 154.42 -134.34 -71.59
C ARG A 554 155.77 -133.85 -72.09
N LYS A 555 156.43 -132.93 -71.37
CA LYS A 555 157.78 -132.46 -71.73
C LYS A 555 158.83 -133.54 -71.47
N THR A 556 158.77 -134.19 -70.30
CA THR A 556 159.69 -135.28 -69.96
C THR A 556 159.52 -136.50 -70.85
N GLU A 557 158.30 -136.80 -71.32
CA GLU A 557 158.03 -137.84 -72.33
C GLU A 557 158.65 -137.47 -73.69
N GLY A 558 158.56 -136.20 -74.13
CA GLY A 558 159.20 -135.72 -75.35
C GLY A 558 160.74 -135.76 -75.31
N GLU A 559 161.36 -135.51 -74.15
CA GLU A 559 162.81 -135.64 -73.97
C GLU A 559 163.28 -137.11 -74.02
N LEU A 560 162.46 -138.04 -73.52
CA LEU A 560 162.69 -139.48 -73.65
C LEU A 560 162.61 -139.95 -75.12
N GLU A 561 161.62 -139.48 -75.88
CA GLU A 561 161.45 -139.80 -77.32
C GLU A 561 162.72 -139.46 -78.13
N ILE A 562 163.31 -138.28 -77.89
CA ILE A 562 164.52 -137.79 -78.59
C ILE A 562 165.77 -138.62 -78.23
N MET A 563 165.90 -139.05 -76.97
CA MET A 563 166.95 -139.99 -76.57
C MET A 563 166.75 -141.39 -77.19
N TRP A 564 165.49 -141.83 -77.33
CA TRP A 564 165.15 -143.11 -77.93
C TRP A 564 165.48 -143.14 -79.43
N GLU A 565 165.08 -142.12 -80.20
CA GLU A 565 165.47 -141.97 -81.61
C GLU A 565 167.00 -141.95 -81.79
N SER A 566 167.70 -141.18 -80.95
CA SER A 566 169.17 -141.04 -81.04
C SER A 566 169.89 -142.36 -80.80
N THR A 567 169.46 -143.12 -79.78
CA THR A 567 170.04 -144.43 -79.44
C THR A 567 169.66 -145.52 -80.45
N ALA A 568 168.45 -145.45 -81.01
CA ALA A 568 167.98 -146.35 -82.06
C ALA A 568 168.74 -146.15 -83.39
N LYS A 569 169.10 -144.91 -83.74
CA LYS A 569 169.90 -144.58 -84.94
C LYS A 569 171.27 -145.25 -84.92
N GLU A 570 171.99 -145.21 -83.80
CA GLU A 570 173.31 -145.83 -83.70
C GLU A 570 173.21 -147.37 -83.67
N ASN A 571 172.15 -147.91 -83.05
CA ASN A 571 171.81 -149.35 -83.13
C ASN A 571 171.55 -149.82 -84.57
N ARG A 572 170.94 -148.97 -85.41
CA ARG A 572 170.69 -149.24 -86.83
C ARG A 572 172.01 -149.36 -87.61
N ARG A 573 172.93 -148.43 -87.34
CA ARG A 573 174.24 -148.33 -87.98
C ARG A 573 175.14 -149.55 -87.75
N MET A 574 175.12 -150.12 -86.55
CA MET A 574 175.85 -151.38 -86.26
C MET A 574 175.25 -152.59 -86.99
N ARG A 575 173.93 -152.66 -87.16
CA ARG A 575 173.25 -153.77 -87.86
C ARG A 575 173.52 -153.75 -89.37
N GLU A 576 173.64 -152.57 -89.96
CA GLU A 576 173.90 -152.36 -91.39
C GLU A 576 175.28 -152.85 -91.85
N LEU A 577 176.25 -153.04 -90.94
CA LEU A 577 177.56 -153.62 -91.27
C LEU A 577 177.56 -155.16 -91.33
N LEU A 578 176.79 -155.84 -90.48
CA LEU A 578 176.76 -157.32 -90.45
C LEU A 578 175.83 -157.93 -91.52
N HIS A 579 174.73 -157.25 -91.88
CA HIS A 579 173.78 -157.74 -92.88
C HIS A 579 174.29 -157.73 -94.34
N LYS A 580 175.56 -157.38 -94.59
CA LYS A 580 176.21 -157.58 -95.90
C LYS A 580 176.76 -159.00 -96.14
N SER A 581 176.63 -159.93 -95.19
CA SER A 581 177.16 -161.29 -95.28
C SER A 581 176.10 -162.38 -95.59
N LEU A 582 175.37 -162.23 -96.71
CA LEU A 582 174.54 -163.27 -97.37
C LEU A 582 173.31 -163.78 -96.55
N LYS A 583 172.05 -163.61 -96.97
CA LYS A 583 171.37 -164.06 -98.21
C LYS A 583 171.14 -165.58 -98.26
N GLU A 584 170.18 -166.09 -97.48
CA GLU A 584 169.50 -167.37 -97.79
C GLU A 584 168.13 -167.53 -97.10
N ASN A 585 167.23 -168.28 -97.74
CA ASN A 585 165.88 -168.74 -97.32
C ASN A 585 164.84 -167.70 -96.84
N ASN A 586 163.68 -167.52 -97.50
CA ASN A 586 162.53 -168.44 -97.72
C ASN A 586 161.58 -168.52 -96.51
N MET A 587 160.25 -168.61 -96.65
CA MET A 587 159.36 -168.50 -97.83
C MET A 587 157.93 -168.15 -97.37
N TRP A 588 157.06 -167.92 -98.35
CA TRP A 588 155.62 -167.66 -98.31
C TRP A 588 154.73 -168.67 -97.53
N HIS A 589 153.44 -168.32 -97.41
CA HIS A 589 152.26 -169.17 -97.12
C HIS A 589 151.94 -169.52 -95.64
N ALA A 590 151.08 -168.74 -94.96
CA ALA A 590 150.38 -169.11 -93.71
C ALA A 590 149.02 -168.32 -93.60
N VAL A 591 147.82 -168.81 -93.19
CA VAL A 591 147.35 -169.95 -92.32
C VAL A 591 147.47 -169.61 -90.81
N ILE A 592 146.51 -169.72 -89.86
CA ILE A 592 145.09 -170.19 -89.70
C ILE A 592 144.42 -169.29 -88.59
N VAL A 593 143.12 -169.02 -88.34
CA VAL A 593 141.74 -169.40 -88.78
C VAL A 593 140.92 -170.30 -87.79
N HIS A 594 139.69 -169.83 -87.47
CA HIS A 594 138.58 -170.40 -86.65
C HIS A 594 138.71 -170.60 -85.11
N GLU A 595 137.61 -170.27 -84.40
CA GLU A 595 137.16 -170.76 -83.07
C GLU A 595 138.04 -170.48 -81.82
N PRO A 596 137.57 -170.71 -80.56
CA PRO A 596 136.24 -171.15 -80.10
C PRO A 596 135.56 -170.26 -79.02
N HIS A 597 134.44 -170.81 -78.54
CA HIS A 597 133.74 -170.61 -77.27
C HIS A 597 134.62 -170.73 -75.99
N LEU A 598 134.17 -170.17 -74.86
CA LEU A 598 134.70 -170.37 -73.48
C LEU A 598 136.14 -169.84 -73.21
N ASP A 599 136.66 -169.78 -71.97
CA ASP A 599 136.19 -170.39 -70.72
C ASP A 599 136.43 -169.54 -69.45
N GLU A 600 135.97 -170.08 -68.32
CA GLU A 600 136.40 -169.80 -66.96
C GLU A 600 137.94 -169.60 -66.87
N SER A 601 138.47 -168.77 -65.96
CA SER A 601 138.35 -169.08 -64.54
C SER A 601 139.14 -168.08 -63.67
N SER A 602 139.01 -168.30 -62.36
CA SER A 602 140.09 -168.13 -61.38
C SER A 602 140.56 -166.72 -61.01
N GLN A 603 140.37 -166.45 -59.72
CA GLN A 603 141.38 -165.89 -58.80
C GLN A 603 141.60 -164.36 -58.82
N LYS A 604 141.73 -163.70 -57.66
CA LYS A 604 141.44 -164.05 -56.24
C LYS A 604 141.74 -162.80 -55.39
N HIS A 605 141.44 -162.89 -54.09
CA HIS A 605 142.25 -162.27 -53.02
C HIS A 605 142.22 -160.72 -52.89
N LEU A 606 142.40 -160.12 -51.70
CA LEU A 606 142.32 -160.60 -50.29
C LEU A 606 142.23 -159.36 -49.37
N VAL A 607 142.20 -159.58 -48.04
CA VAL A 607 142.51 -158.63 -46.95
C VAL A 607 141.38 -157.63 -46.63
N TYR A 608 140.64 -157.78 -45.51
CA TYR A 608 140.94 -157.43 -44.08
C TYR A 608 140.76 -155.93 -43.77
N GLY A 609 140.22 -155.47 -42.62
CA GLY A 609 139.70 -156.12 -41.39
C GLY A 609 138.38 -155.47 -40.90
N HIS A 610 137.66 -155.93 -39.86
CA HIS A 610 138.01 -156.00 -38.41
C HIS A 610 138.27 -154.61 -37.79
N ASP A 611 137.82 -154.23 -36.58
CA ASP A 611 137.10 -154.93 -35.47
C ASP A 611 136.54 -153.89 -34.45
N PHE A 612 135.72 -154.11 -33.40
CA PHE A 612 134.93 -155.23 -32.82
C PHE A 612 133.85 -154.65 -31.83
N SER A 613 133.12 -155.50 -31.08
CA SER A 613 132.37 -155.23 -29.82
C SER A 613 131.01 -154.48 -29.86
N TYR A 614 129.99 -154.82 -29.05
CA TYR A 614 129.74 -156.05 -28.24
C TYR A 614 128.22 -156.26 -28.02
N CYS A 615 127.83 -157.41 -27.46
CA CYS A 615 126.47 -157.92 -27.23
C CYS A 615 125.77 -157.43 -25.93
N ASP A 616 124.51 -157.85 -25.77
CA ASP A 616 124.00 -158.76 -24.70
C ASP A 616 122.78 -158.36 -23.83
N VAL A 617 121.98 -159.40 -23.49
CA VAL A 617 120.93 -159.53 -22.42
C VAL A 617 119.75 -158.51 -22.41
N LYS A 618 118.42 -158.82 -22.49
CA LYS A 618 117.47 -159.94 -22.16
C LYS A 618 116.59 -159.70 -20.90
N THR A 619 115.38 -160.30 -20.90
CA THR A 619 114.34 -160.40 -19.81
C THR A 619 113.55 -159.08 -19.52
N SER A 620 112.28 -159.00 -19.04
CA SER A 620 111.10 -159.91 -18.85
C SER A 620 109.89 -159.08 -18.32
N SER A 621 108.58 -159.44 -18.31
CA SER A 621 107.77 -160.49 -18.98
C SER A 621 106.22 -160.20 -19.01
N HIS A 622 105.54 -160.12 -17.86
CA HIS A 622 104.07 -160.08 -17.62
C HIS A 622 103.77 -159.32 -16.29
N THR A 623 102.55 -159.06 -15.77
CA THR A 623 101.17 -159.63 -15.87
C THR A 623 100.16 -158.54 -15.40
N LYS A 624 98.81 -158.61 -15.29
CA LYS A 624 97.71 -159.61 -15.48
C LYS A 624 96.37 -158.85 -15.73
N ASN A 625 95.27 -159.57 -16.00
CA ASN A 625 93.87 -159.14 -15.75
C ASN A 625 93.60 -158.95 -14.22
N GLU A 626 92.42 -158.54 -13.70
CA GLU A 626 91.21 -159.39 -13.57
C GLU A 626 89.96 -158.62 -13.02
N ILE A 627 88.94 -159.35 -12.52
CA ILE A 627 87.58 -158.90 -12.17
C ILE A 627 87.27 -159.21 -10.67
N GLN A 628 86.10 -158.80 -10.15
CA GLN A 628 85.52 -159.04 -8.78
C GLN A 628 86.05 -158.12 -7.65
N GLN A 629 85.28 -157.76 -6.59
CA GLN A 629 83.86 -158.00 -6.28
C GLN A 629 83.21 -156.92 -5.38
N GLU A 630 81.88 -156.80 -5.50
CA GLU A 630 80.82 -156.53 -4.49
C GLU A 630 81.04 -155.85 -3.12
N SER A 631 80.09 -154.95 -2.83
CA SER A 631 79.25 -154.86 -1.60
C SER A 631 79.73 -154.23 -0.28
N GLN A 632 78.77 -153.47 0.29
CA GLN A 632 78.63 -152.91 1.66
C GLN A 632 79.58 -151.79 2.10
#